data_AF-A0A3B3SL60-F1
#
_entry.id   AF-A0A3B3SL60-F1
#
_cell.length_a   1.000
_cell.length_b   1.000
_cell.length_c   1.000
_cell.angle_alpha   90.00
_cell.angle_beta   90.00
_cell.angle_gamma   90.00
#
_symmetry.space_group_name_H-M   'P 1'
#
loop_
_entity.id
_entity.type
_entity.pdbx_description
1 polymer ?
#
loop_
_entity_poly.entity_id
_entity_poly.type
_entity_poly.pdbx_seq_one_letter_code
_entity_poly.pdbx_strand_id
1 'polypeptide(L)'
;PNPLPLPLLLLSLLGSIHADLPYPPTATPLFEGYPYGVIWNMPTPVCKQNNIPLDTSPFQVVTTPEAVTDQFLFLFYTNRLGLYPFVDEATNKEINGGIPQKGNLTASLDIAQWDVAHYMPSETSPGLAVIDWEAWRPLWDRNWNSKTIYRTLSIDYARQLDPSLSPSQAEPVAKEQFQTAARKFMEDTMSLGIDMRPNYLWGFYLFPECYNDVWEEADYTGMCPTWAQAENDQLLWLWQTSTALYPSVYLQTSLANTHKAALYVRNQVHEAMRVASLPKHPFNVPIYVYTRPVFTNQANKFLSLEDLVHTLGENAAVGASGSVLWGGTTDFDDKASCEALSSYLNSTLNPYIANVTAASRLCSESLCQGNGRCIRKDYNSDVYLHLNPASFSVQKSNGKYVAVGIPTLSDLTYFSDHFTCQCYTGLSCSPRIGSPCVALPVRCLGAVLLSLLPR
;
A
#
# COMPACT_ATOMS: atom_id res chain seq x y z
N PRO A 1 52.11 26.39 51.63
CA PRO A 1 50.66 26.35 51.36
C PRO A 1 50.40 26.37 49.84
N ASN A 2 50.53 25.19 49.23
CA ASN A 2 50.22 24.95 47.83
C ASN A 2 48.87 24.23 47.75
N PRO A 3 47.88 24.72 46.98
CA PRO A 3 46.84 23.88 46.44
C PRO A 3 47.16 23.55 44.98
N LEU A 4 47.22 22.25 44.68
CA LEU A 4 47.30 21.69 43.33
C LEU A 4 46.07 22.06 42.48
N PRO A 5 46.19 22.21 41.15
CA PRO A 5 45.04 22.29 40.27
C PRO A 5 44.45 20.89 40.01
N LEU A 6 43.15 20.77 40.24
CA LEU A 6 42.31 19.61 39.87
C LEU A 6 42.31 19.42 38.33
N PRO A 7 42.39 18.20 37.79
CA PRO A 7 42.20 17.98 36.36
C PRO A 7 40.71 18.02 36.02
N LEU A 8 40.33 18.84 35.05
CA LEU A 8 39.02 18.77 34.40
C LEU A 8 38.84 17.39 33.77
N LEU A 9 37.87 16.61 34.27
CA LEU A 9 37.31 15.48 33.55
C LEU A 9 36.57 16.01 32.32
N LEU A 10 37.17 15.85 31.13
CA LEU A 10 36.44 15.85 29.87
C LEU A 10 35.55 14.61 29.86
N LEU A 11 34.25 14.79 30.09
CA LEU A 11 33.24 13.81 29.68
C LEU A 11 33.30 13.73 28.15
N SER A 12 33.96 12.71 27.63
CA SER A 12 33.76 12.25 26.27
C SER A 12 32.33 11.74 26.15
N LEU A 13 31.44 12.57 25.61
CA LEU A 13 30.21 12.09 24.98
C LEU A 13 30.64 11.17 23.84
N LEU A 14 30.69 9.86 24.12
CA LEU A 14 30.57 8.82 23.12
C LEU A 14 29.16 8.93 22.55
N GLY A 15 28.95 9.89 21.65
CA GLY A 15 27.84 9.87 20.74
C GLY A 15 27.94 8.57 19.97
N SER A 16 27.07 7.61 20.28
CA SER A 16 26.86 6.45 19.43
C SER A 16 26.56 6.99 18.04
N ILE A 17 27.52 6.83 17.12
CA ILE A 17 27.31 7.00 15.69
C ILE A 17 26.33 5.89 15.32
N HIS A 18 25.04 6.14 15.53
CA HIS A 18 24.00 5.41 14.84
C HIS A 18 24.30 5.71 13.39
N ALA A 19 24.72 4.69 12.63
CA ALA A 19 24.70 4.81 11.19
C ALA A 19 23.28 5.27 10.85
N ASP A 20 23.14 6.48 10.31
CA ASP A 20 21.84 7.04 9.95
C ASP A 20 21.12 5.99 9.11
N LEU A 21 20.09 5.35 9.69
CA LEU A 21 19.23 4.46 8.94
C LEU A 21 18.59 5.35 7.86
N PRO A 22 18.65 4.97 6.58
CA PRO A 22 18.20 5.85 5.49
C PRO A 22 16.71 6.17 5.55
N TYR A 23 15.94 5.46 6.39
CA TYR A 23 14.53 5.67 6.61
C TYR A 23 14.20 5.62 8.12
N PRO A 24 13.21 6.41 8.57
CA PRO A 24 12.64 6.26 9.90
C PRO A 24 12.14 4.82 10.13
N PRO A 25 12.01 4.38 11.39
CA PRO A 25 11.34 3.12 11.71
C PRO A 25 9.96 3.03 11.06
N THR A 26 9.43 1.83 10.87
CA THR A 26 8.10 1.60 10.29
C THR A 26 7.23 0.75 11.22
N ALA A 27 5.91 0.75 10.99
CA ALA A 27 5.00 -0.10 11.74
C ALA A 27 5.39 -1.58 11.65
N THR A 28 5.16 -2.32 12.74
CA THR A 28 5.30 -3.79 12.76
C THR A 28 4.36 -4.43 11.73
N PRO A 29 4.76 -5.53 11.07
CA PRO A 29 3.91 -6.19 10.08
C PRO A 29 2.58 -6.66 10.68
N LEU A 30 1.48 -6.53 9.93
CA LEU A 30 0.18 -7.07 10.34
C LEU A 30 0.17 -8.59 10.42
N PHE A 31 1.00 -9.25 9.62
CA PHE A 31 1.10 -10.70 9.53
C PHE A 31 2.41 -11.15 10.17
N GLU A 32 2.31 -11.88 11.30
CA GLU A 32 3.49 -12.37 11.99
C GLU A 32 4.37 -13.23 11.06
N GLY A 33 5.66 -12.89 10.99
CA GLY A 33 6.61 -13.58 10.12
C GLY A 33 6.57 -13.20 8.64
N TYR A 34 5.74 -12.23 8.23
CA TYR A 34 5.67 -11.73 6.85
C TYR A 34 5.99 -10.23 6.78
N PRO A 35 7.27 -9.86 6.56
CA PRO A 35 7.67 -8.47 6.32
C PRO A 35 6.96 -7.82 5.13
N TYR A 36 6.59 -8.64 4.15
CA TYR A 36 5.79 -8.31 2.98
C TYR A 36 4.73 -9.41 2.82
N GLY A 37 3.46 -9.04 2.78
CA GLY A 37 2.33 -9.96 2.60
C GLY A 37 1.44 -9.58 1.41
N VAL A 38 0.75 -10.57 0.84
CA VAL A 38 -0.21 -10.38 -0.26
C VAL A 38 -1.60 -10.77 0.22
N ILE A 39 -2.55 -9.86 0.03
CA ILE A 39 -3.94 -10.00 0.44
C ILE A 39 -4.79 -10.18 -0.81
N TRP A 40 -5.67 -11.19 -0.80
CA TRP A 40 -6.65 -11.37 -1.86
C TRP A 40 -7.87 -10.51 -1.58
N ASN A 41 -8.27 -9.66 -2.52
CA ASN A 41 -9.51 -8.86 -2.45
C ASN A 41 -10.23 -8.88 -3.80
N MET A 42 -10.71 -10.06 -4.22
CA MET A 42 -11.40 -10.23 -5.50
C MET A 42 -12.74 -10.95 -5.33
N PRO A 43 -13.83 -10.46 -5.96
CA PRO A 43 -15.12 -11.12 -5.92
C PRO A 43 -15.07 -12.31 -6.88
N THR A 44 -15.29 -13.52 -6.35
CA THR A 44 -15.32 -14.75 -7.17
C THR A 44 -16.56 -15.63 -6.93
N PRO A 45 -17.77 -15.04 -6.76
CA PRO A 45 -18.98 -15.83 -6.53
C PRO A 45 -19.28 -16.78 -7.69
N VAL A 46 -19.01 -16.38 -8.94
CA VAL A 46 -19.23 -17.20 -10.13
C VAL A 46 -18.31 -18.42 -10.14
N CYS A 47 -17.04 -18.25 -9.78
CA CYS A 47 -16.08 -19.37 -9.70
C CYS A 47 -16.53 -20.38 -8.65
N LYS A 48 -17.00 -19.90 -7.48
CA LYS A 48 -17.56 -20.73 -6.42
C LYS A 48 -18.83 -21.47 -6.88
N GLN A 49 -19.76 -20.80 -7.56
CA GLN A 49 -20.99 -21.41 -8.09
C GLN A 49 -20.69 -22.51 -9.13
N ASN A 50 -19.65 -22.33 -9.94
CA ASN A 50 -19.22 -23.32 -10.94
C ASN A 50 -18.33 -24.43 -10.35
N ASN A 51 -18.10 -24.45 -9.03
CA ASN A 51 -17.20 -25.40 -8.35
C ASN A 51 -15.77 -25.40 -8.91
N ILE A 52 -15.28 -24.24 -9.36
CA ILE A 52 -13.92 -24.09 -9.85
C ILE A 52 -13.01 -23.78 -8.65
N PRO A 53 -12.01 -24.65 -8.34
CA PRO A 53 -11.15 -24.44 -7.19
C PRO A 53 -10.18 -23.26 -7.45
N LEU A 54 -10.16 -22.30 -6.54
CA LEU A 54 -9.17 -21.23 -6.52
C LEU A 54 -8.23 -21.49 -5.34
N ASP A 55 -6.97 -21.83 -5.65
CA ASP A 55 -5.96 -22.03 -4.61
C ASP A 55 -5.47 -20.66 -4.12
N THR A 56 -5.94 -20.27 -2.95
CA THR A 56 -5.57 -19.01 -2.29
C THR A 56 -4.59 -19.22 -1.13
N SER A 57 -3.99 -20.40 -1.01
CA SER A 57 -3.10 -20.76 0.10
C SER A 57 -1.84 -19.89 0.30
N PRO A 58 -1.26 -19.21 -0.72
CA PRO A 58 -0.13 -18.31 -0.50
C PRO A 58 -0.50 -16.94 0.08
N PHE A 59 -1.77 -16.54 -0.04
CA PHE A 59 -2.23 -15.24 0.44
C PHE A 59 -2.34 -15.27 1.97
N GLN A 60 -1.94 -14.18 2.62
CA GLN A 60 -2.01 -14.11 4.09
C GLN A 60 -3.46 -14.02 4.56
N VAL A 61 -4.32 -13.35 3.78
CA VAL A 61 -5.76 -13.26 4.02
C VAL A 61 -6.53 -13.23 2.71
N VAL A 62 -7.74 -13.79 2.73
CA VAL A 62 -8.70 -13.80 1.63
C VAL A 62 -9.95 -13.02 2.03
N THR A 63 -10.22 -11.92 1.33
CA THR A 63 -11.40 -11.08 1.50
C THR A 63 -12.11 -10.87 0.17
N THR A 64 -13.19 -10.09 0.15
CA THR A 64 -13.93 -9.71 -1.06
C THR A 64 -14.26 -8.22 -0.99
N PRO A 65 -14.34 -7.50 -2.12
CA PRO A 65 -14.83 -6.12 -2.14
C PRO A 65 -16.36 -6.04 -2.02
N GLU A 66 -17.07 -7.16 -1.90
CA GLU A 66 -18.52 -7.18 -1.66
C GLU A 66 -18.89 -6.57 -0.30
N ALA A 67 -20.14 -6.10 -0.16
CA ALA A 67 -20.65 -5.51 1.07
C ALA A 67 -20.97 -6.60 2.11
N VAL A 68 -19.92 -7.18 2.70
CA VAL A 68 -20.03 -8.20 3.75
C VAL A 68 -19.38 -7.70 5.04
N THR A 69 -19.88 -8.18 6.17
CA THR A 69 -19.40 -7.78 7.50
C THR A 69 -18.22 -8.64 7.97
N ASP A 70 -17.53 -8.16 9.00
CA ASP A 70 -16.47 -8.89 9.74
C ASP A 70 -15.34 -9.46 8.87
N GLN A 71 -14.78 -8.62 8.00
CA GLN A 71 -13.60 -8.93 7.20
C GLN A 71 -12.33 -8.34 7.78
N PHE A 72 -11.20 -8.91 7.36
CA PHE A 72 -9.89 -8.33 7.63
C PHE A 72 -9.65 -7.04 6.84
N LEU A 73 -10.13 -6.95 5.60
CA LEU A 73 -10.02 -5.79 4.74
C LEU A 73 -11.42 -5.36 4.34
N PHE A 74 -11.80 -4.13 4.70
CA PHE A 74 -13.01 -3.48 4.22
C PHE A 74 -12.68 -2.45 3.16
N LEU A 75 -13.30 -2.58 1.98
CA LEU A 75 -13.25 -1.59 0.92
C LEU A 75 -14.59 -0.83 0.87
N PHE A 76 -14.57 0.40 1.38
CA PHE A 76 -15.73 1.28 1.45
C PHE A 76 -15.86 2.06 0.15
N TYR A 77 -16.57 1.49 -0.82
CA TYR A 77 -17.00 2.22 -2.02
C TYR A 77 -17.88 3.44 -1.67
N THR A 78 -18.02 4.34 -2.63
CA THR A 78 -18.75 5.62 -2.61
C THR A 78 -20.06 5.65 -1.80
N ASN A 79 -20.81 4.54 -1.77
CA ASN A 79 -22.12 4.43 -1.11
C ASN A 79 -22.15 3.58 0.17
N ARG A 80 -20.99 3.27 0.77
CA ARG A 80 -20.87 2.37 1.92
C ARG A 80 -20.29 3.00 3.19
N LEU A 81 -19.98 4.29 3.16
CA LEU A 81 -19.46 5.00 4.31
C LEU A 81 -19.96 6.44 4.30
N GLY A 82 -20.96 6.73 5.13
CA GLY A 82 -21.54 8.06 5.26
C GLY A 82 -22.29 8.54 4.01
N LEU A 83 -22.52 9.85 3.96
CA LEU A 83 -23.22 10.53 2.88
C LEU A 83 -22.22 11.32 2.02
N TYR A 84 -21.29 10.60 1.39
CA TYR A 84 -20.31 11.19 0.48
C TYR A 84 -21.01 12.00 -0.63
N PRO A 85 -20.67 13.29 -0.82
CA PRO A 85 -21.24 14.13 -1.88
C PRO A 85 -20.52 13.87 -3.20
N PHE A 86 -21.25 13.53 -4.25
CA PHE A 86 -20.67 13.31 -5.58
C PHE A 86 -21.68 13.52 -6.70
N VAL A 87 -21.18 13.64 -7.94
CA VAL A 87 -22.01 13.63 -9.14
C VAL A 87 -21.95 12.24 -9.76
N ASP A 88 -23.11 11.62 -9.96
CA ASP A 88 -23.21 10.35 -10.69
C ASP A 88 -22.87 10.57 -12.17
N GLU A 89 -21.79 9.93 -12.66
CA GLU A 89 -21.27 10.18 -14.01
C GLU A 89 -22.23 9.73 -15.13
N ALA A 90 -23.07 8.72 -14.87
CA ALA A 90 -23.99 8.18 -15.87
C ALA A 90 -25.24 9.06 -16.05
N THR A 91 -25.74 9.64 -14.96
CA THR A 91 -27.00 10.40 -14.92
C THR A 91 -26.80 11.91 -14.75
N ASN A 92 -25.58 12.37 -14.46
CA ASN A 92 -25.24 13.74 -14.07
C ASN A 92 -26.03 14.24 -12.84
N LYS A 93 -26.47 13.32 -11.98
CA LYS A 93 -27.25 13.66 -10.79
C LYS A 93 -26.34 14.00 -9.63
N GLU A 94 -26.58 15.14 -8.99
CA GLU A 94 -25.94 15.50 -7.71
C GLU A 94 -26.50 14.62 -6.57
N ILE A 95 -25.63 13.83 -5.95
CA ILE A 95 -25.92 12.98 -4.80
C ILE A 95 -25.35 13.63 -3.54
N ASN A 96 -26.13 13.67 -2.45
CA ASN A 96 -25.76 14.29 -1.17
C ASN A 96 -25.24 15.74 -1.31
N GLY A 97 -25.72 16.49 -2.30
CA GLY A 97 -25.31 17.87 -2.59
C GLY A 97 -24.29 18.02 -3.73
N GLY A 98 -23.79 16.93 -4.30
CA GLY A 98 -22.93 16.92 -5.50
C GLY A 98 -21.48 17.32 -5.25
N ILE A 99 -21.25 18.36 -4.45
CA ILE A 99 -19.94 18.92 -4.08
C ILE A 99 -19.80 19.00 -2.55
N PRO A 100 -18.57 18.91 -2.00
CA PRO A 100 -18.34 18.87 -0.55
C PRO A 100 -18.98 20.01 0.22
N GLN A 101 -18.88 21.25 -0.26
CA GLN A 101 -19.39 22.45 0.43
C GLN A 101 -20.92 22.61 0.38
N LYS A 102 -21.63 21.74 -0.36
CA LYS A 102 -23.10 21.60 -0.32
C LYS A 102 -23.55 20.40 0.53
N GLY A 103 -22.63 19.49 0.86
CA GLY A 103 -22.92 18.29 1.63
C GLY A 103 -23.19 18.59 3.10
N ASN A 104 -24.05 17.80 3.73
CA ASN A 104 -24.28 17.85 5.18
C ASN A 104 -23.31 16.91 5.90
N LEU A 105 -22.19 17.45 6.38
CA LEU A 105 -21.14 16.67 7.03
C LEU A 105 -21.63 15.98 8.31
N THR A 106 -22.39 16.66 9.16
CA THR A 106 -22.91 16.06 10.41
C THR A 106 -23.76 14.83 10.10
N ALA A 107 -24.72 14.95 9.17
CA ALA A 107 -25.52 13.81 8.77
C ALA A 107 -24.69 12.71 8.12
N SER A 108 -23.64 13.06 7.36
CA SER A 108 -22.71 12.08 6.79
C SER A 108 -21.98 11.29 7.87
N LEU A 109 -21.50 11.96 8.92
CA LEU A 109 -20.79 11.32 10.03
C LEU A 109 -21.72 10.44 10.88
N ASP A 110 -22.97 10.84 11.10
CA ASP A 110 -23.97 10.00 11.79
C ASP A 110 -24.21 8.67 11.05
N ILE A 111 -24.31 8.73 9.71
CA ILE A 111 -24.43 7.53 8.87
C ILE A 111 -23.12 6.73 8.85
N ALA A 112 -21.97 7.39 8.73
CA ALA A 112 -20.68 6.72 8.74
C ALA A 112 -20.44 5.97 10.06
N GLN A 113 -20.88 6.52 11.20
CA GLN A 113 -20.83 5.84 12.49
C GLN A 113 -21.62 4.53 12.45
N TRP A 114 -22.83 4.55 11.88
CA TRP A 114 -23.64 3.35 11.72
C TRP A 114 -22.97 2.34 10.76
N ASP A 115 -22.46 2.81 9.62
CA ASP A 115 -21.80 1.96 8.61
C ASP A 115 -20.58 1.24 9.21
N VAL A 116 -19.71 1.95 9.94
CA VAL A 116 -18.55 1.36 10.62
C VAL A 116 -19.01 0.31 11.64
N ALA A 117 -20.02 0.62 12.46
CA ALA A 117 -20.54 -0.33 13.43
C ALA A 117 -21.17 -1.58 12.77
N HIS A 118 -21.81 -1.40 11.61
CA HIS A 118 -22.45 -2.48 10.86
C HIS A 118 -21.43 -3.41 10.19
N TYR A 119 -20.51 -2.85 9.40
CA TYR A 119 -19.54 -3.64 8.64
C TYR A 119 -18.45 -4.22 9.54
N MET A 120 -18.03 -3.48 10.57
CA MET A 120 -16.90 -3.82 11.42
C MET A 120 -17.39 -4.07 12.85
N PRO A 121 -18.11 -5.16 13.16
CA PRO A 121 -18.72 -5.35 14.47
C PRO A 121 -17.69 -5.56 15.60
N SER A 122 -16.51 -6.10 15.28
CA SER A 122 -15.42 -6.27 16.24
C SER A 122 -14.68 -4.95 16.48
N GLU A 123 -14.54 -4.57 17.76
CA GLU A 123 -13.75 -3.40 18.17
C GLU A 123 -12.26 -3.70 18.31
N THR A 124 -11.88 -4.99 18.38
CA THR A 124 -10.51 -5.42 18.68
C THR A 124 -9.79 -6.07 17.51
N SER A 125 -10.52 -6.51 16.48
CA SER A 125 -9.91 -7.17 15.32
C SER A 125 -8.95 -6.22 14.61
N PRO A 126 -7.74 -6.68 14.23
CA PRO A 126 -6.88 -5.91 13.36
C PRO A 126 -7.27 -6.09 11.90
N GLY A 127 -6.94 -5.11 11.06
CA GLY A 127 -7.23 -5.20 9.64
C GLY A 127 -6.88 -3.94 8.86
N LEU A 128 -7.43 -3.86 7.66
CA LEU A 128 -7.31 -2.73 6.75
C LEU A 128 -8.70 -2.13 6.50
N ALA A 129 -8.81 -0.81 6.57
CA ALA A 129 -10.03 -0.07 6.27
C ALA A 129 -9.71 0.94 5.17
N VAL A 130 -10.17 0.66 3.96
CA VAL A 130 -9.82 1.39 2.75
C VAL A 130 -11.05 2.17 2.29
N ILE A 131 -10.93 3.51 2.25
CA ILE A 131 -11.99 4.39 1.77
C ILE A 131 -11.78 4.64 0.27
N ASP A 132 -12.74 4.22 -0.54
CA ASP A 132 -12.66 4.27 -1.99
C ASP A 132 -13.60 5.37 -2.55
N TRP A 133 -13.14 6.61 -2.39
CA TRP A 133 -13.84 7.82 -2.80
C TRP A 133 -13.12 8.47 -3.96
N GLU A 134 -13.47 8.05 -5.18
CA GLU A 134 -12.77 8.49 -6.39
C GLU A 134 -13.44 9.66 -7.10
N ALA A 135 -14.60 10.15 -6.64
CA ALA A 135 -15.42 11.05 -7.46
C ALA A 135 -14.74 12.41 -7.68
N TRP A 136 -14.20 13.02 -6.63
CA TRP A 136 -13.42 14.25 -6.67
C TRP A 136 -12.13 14.12 -5.87
N ARG A 137 -11.16 15.01 -6.14
CA ARG A 137 -9.89 15.07 -5.42
C ARG A 137 -9.87 16.26 -4.46
N PRO A 138 -9.25 16.19 -3.27
CA PRO A 138 -9.33 17.25 -2.27
C PRO A 138 -8.64 18.55 -2.67
N LEU A 139 -7.72 18.51 -3.64
CA LEU A 139 -7.09 19.70 -4.21
C LEU A 139 -7.83 20.13 -5.48
N TRP A 140 -8.20 21.41 -5.53
CA TRP A 140 -8.93 22.02 -6.63
C TRP A 140 -8.28 21.78 -7.98
N ASP A 141 -6.97 22.01 -8.07
CA ASP A 141 -6.20 21.94 -9.31
C ASP A 141 -6.12 20.50 -9.86
N ARG A 142 -6.37 19.48 -9.01
CA ARG A 142 -6.45 18.07 -9.40
C ARG A 142 -7.83 17.64 -9.93
N ASN A 143 -8.83 18.50 -9.97
CA ASN A 143 -10.15 18.18 -10.51
C ASN A 143 -10.27 18.54 -12.01
N TRP A 144 -9.41 17.93 -12.82
CA TRP A 144 -9.36 18.06 -14.29
C TRP A 144 -10.08 16.91 -15.01
N ASN A 145 -10.13 16.96 -16.34
CA ASN A 145 -10.84 15.99 -17.19
C ASN A 145 -12.32 15.86 -16.77
N SER A 146 -12.84 14.64 -16.60
CA SER A 146 -14.21 14.37 -16.17
C SER A 146 -14.56 15.02 -14.83
N LYS A 147 -13.57 15.31 -13.97
CA LYS A 147 -13.76 15.95 -12.67
C LYS A 147 -13.90 17.48 -12.73
N THR A 148 -13.81 18.08 -13.92
CA THR A 148 -14.02 19.53 -14.10
C THR A 148 -15.42 19.97 -13.66
N ILE A 149 -16.40 19.07 -13.70
CA ILE A 149 -17.76 19.34 -13.20
C ILE A 149 -17.78 19.83 -11.75
N TYR A 150 -16.90 19.32 -10.89
CA TYR A 150 -16.83 19.75 -9.48
C TYR A 150 -16.37 21.20 -9.35
N ARG A 151 -15.48 21.66 -10.24
CA ARG A 151 -15.06 23.07 -10.29
C ARG A 151 -16.20 23.96 -10.79
N THR A 152 -16.89 23.54 -11.85
CA THR A 152 -18.06 24.26 -12.39
C THR A 152 -19.16 24.42 -11.36
N LEU A 153 -19.61 23.32 -10.74
CA LEU A 153 -20.65 23.34 -9.71
C LEU A 153 -20.26 24.19 -8.50
N SER A 154 -18.98 24.17 -8.12
CA SER A 154 -18.47 24.98 -7.02
C SER A 154 -18.52 26.48 -7.33
N ILE A 155 -18.15 26.89 -8.56
CA ILE A 155 -18.24 28.29 -9.01
C ILE A 155 -19.69 28.75 -9.06
N ASP A 156 -20.58 27.93 -9.61
CA ASP A 156 -22.00 28.24 -9.68
C ASP A 156 -22.61 28.37 -8.28
N TYR A 157 -22.25 27.48 -7.35
CA TYR A 157 -22.70 27.56 -5.97
C TYR A 157 -22.19 28.82 -5.25
N ALA A 158 -20.92 29.20 -5.45
CA ALA A 158 -20.39 30.44 -4.88
C ALA A 158 -21.19 31.67 -5.37
N ARG A 159 -21.56 31.70 -6.65
CA ARG A 159 -22.39 32.78 -7.24
C ARG A 159 -23.86 32.73 -6.81
N GLN A 160 -24.38 31.55 -6.47
CA GLN A 160 -25.71 31.42 -5.87
C GLN A 160 -25.74 32.00 -4.46
N LEU A 161 -24.69 31.76 -3.67
CA LEU A 161 -24.55 32.31 -2.32
C LEU A 161 -24.29 33.83 -2.33
N ASP A 162 -23.51 34.31 -3.30
CA ASP A 162 -23.27 35.73 -3.51
C ASP A 162 -23.40 36.11 -5.00
N PRO A 163 -24.61 36.57 -5.41
CA PRO A 163 -24.86 36.99 -6.79
C PRO A 163 -24.06 38.22 -7.24
N SER A 164 -23.36 38.93 -6.34
CA SER A 164 -22.53 40.08 -6.70
C SER A 164 -21.16 39.69 -7.27
N LEU A 165 -20.74 38.43 -7.07
CA LEU A 165 -19.46 37.94 -7.57
C LEU A 165 -19.44 37.88 -9.10
N SER A 166 -18.44 38.56 -9.69
CA SER A 166 -18.09 38.33 -11.09
C SER A 166 -17.49 36.92 -11.28
N PRO A 167 -17.49 36.37 -12.52
CA PRO A 167 -16.93 35.04 -12.77
C PRO A 167 -15.48 34.87 -12.28
N SER A 168 -14.63 35.89 -12.44
CA SER A 168 -13.23 35.85 -11.99
C SER A 168 -13.06 35.96 -10.47
N GLN A 169 -14.04 36.55 -9.76
CA GLN A 169 -14.05 36.61 -8.30
C GLN A 169 -14.65 35.34 -7.68
N ALA A 170 -15.55 34.65 -8.39
CA ALA A 170 -16.21 33.45 -7.89
C ALA A 170 -15.27 32.25 -7.78
N GLU A 171 -14.31 32.10 -8.71
CA GLU A 171 -13.38 30.97 -8.72
C GLU A 171 -12.50 30.86 -7.45
N PRO A 172 -11.78 31.90 -6.98
CA PRO A 172 -11.01 31.78 -5.75
C PRO A 172 -11.87 31.47 -4.51
N VAL A 173 -13.08 32.03 -4.43
CA VAL A 173 -14.04 31.72 -3.36
C VAL A 173 -14.48 30.26 -3.43
N ALA A 174 -14.82 29.77 -4.61
CA ALA A 174 -15.21 28.38 -4.84
C ALA A 174 -14.08 27.40 -4.50
N LYS A 175 -12.83 27.73 -4.87
CA LYS A 175 -11.64 26.95 -4.52
C LYS A 175 -11.46 26.83 -3.01
N GLU A 176 -11.55 27.93 -2.28
CA GLU A 176 -11.43 27.93 -0.82
C GLU A 176 -12.53 27.09 -0.15
N GLN A 177 -13.79 27.31 -0.55
CA GLN A 177 -14.93 26.56 -0.02
C GLN A 177 -14.81 25.06 -0.31
N PHE A 178 -14.50 24.70 -1.55
CA PHE A 178 -14.36 23.30 -1.98
C PHE A 178 -13.27 22.59 -1.20
N GLN A 179 -12.04 23.12 -1.17
CA GLN A 179 -10.94 22.43 -0.49
C GLN A 179 -11.15 22.35 1.02
N THR A 180 -11.75 23.39 1.63
CA THR A 180 -12.07 23.38 3.06
C THR A 180 -13.08 22.29 3.40
N ALA A 181 -14.14 22.16 2.60
CA ALA A 181 -15.15 21.14 2.82
C ALA A 181 -14.65 19.73 2.44
N ALA A 182 -13.92 19.59 1.35
CA ALA A 182 -13.32 18.33 0.91
C ALA A 182 -12.39 17.75 1.98
N ARG A 183 -11.53 18.60 2.56
CA ARG A 183 -10.68 18.21 3.70
C ARG A 183 -11.52 17.71 4.88
N LYS A 184 -12.52 18.48 5.33
CA LYS A 184 -13.37 18.07 6.46
C LYS A 184 -14.06 16.72 6.20
N PHE A 185 -14.67 16.54 5.03
CA PHE A 185 -15.31 15.27 4.68
C PHE A 185 -14.35 14.08 4.75
N MET A 186 -13.13 14.23 4.23
CA MET A 186 -12.15 13.14 4.24
C MET A 186 -11.53 12.91 5.63
N GLU A 187 -11.07 13.98 6.29
CA GLU A 187 -10.36 13.95 7.57
C GLU A 187 -11.28 13.51 8.71
N ASP A 188 -12.49 14.07 8.81
CA ASP A 188 -13.42 13.78 9.92
C ASP A 188 -14.01 12.37 9.79
N THR A 189 -14.32 11.92 8.57
CA THR A 189 -14.82 10.54 8.34
C THR A 189 -13.75 9.51 8.67
N MET A 190 -12.49 9.74 8.26
CA MET A 190 -11.39 8.85 8.57
C MET A 190 -11.07 8.84 10.07
N SER A 191 -11.08 10.01 10.72
CA SER A 191 -10.86 10.12 12.16
C SER A 191 -11.93 9.38 12.96
N LEU A 192 -13.21 9.51 12.56
CA LEU A 192 -14.31 8.74 13.14
C LEU A 192 -14.05 7.23 13.03
N GLY A 193 -13.64 6.76 11.86
CA GLY A 193 -13.29 5.35 11.65
C GLY A 193 -12.15 4.88 12.56
N ILE A 194 -11.08 5.68 12.67
CA ILE A 194 -9.92 5.41 13.54
C ILE A 194 -10.35 5.34 15.01
N ASP A 195 -11.13 6.31 15.49
CA ASP A 195 -11.59 6.36 16.88
C ASP A 195 -12.47 5.16 17.22
N MET A 196 -13.33 4.75 16.29
CA MET A 196 -14.20 3.59 16.47
C MET A 196 -13.45 2.26 16.35
N ARG A 197 -12.46 2.16 15.46
CA ARG A 197 -11.76 0.93 15.09
C ARG A 197 -10.24 1.16 15.01
N PRO A 198 -9.56 1.40 16.15
CA PRO A 198 -8.15 1.81 16.18
C PRO A 198 -7.17 0.71 15.73
N ASN A 199 -7.60 -0.56 15.73
CA ASN A 199 -6.77 -1.67 15.26
C ASN A 199 -6.88 -1.92 13.74
N TYR A 200 -7.81 -1.24 13.05
CA TYR A 200 -7.84 -1.21 11.60
C TYR A 200 -6.98 -0.07 11.10
N LEU A 201 -6.24 -0.32 10.02
CA LEU A 201 -5.43 0.70 9.38
C LEU A 201 -6.26 1.43 8.32
N TRP A 202 -6.54 2.69 8.59
CA TRP A 202 -7.38 3.57 7.79
C TRP A 202 -6.58 4.39 6.80
N GLY A 203 -7.13 4.54 5.60
CA GLY A 203 -6.56 5.37 4.53
C GLY A 203 -7.44 5.34 3.28
N PHE A 204 -7.14 6.26 2.36
CA PHE A 204 -7.86 6.36 1.09
C PHE A 204 -7.15 5.57 -0.01
N TYR A 205 -7.92 4.81 -0.78
CA TYR A 205 -7.44 4.20 -2.03
C TYR A 205 -6.95 5.29 -2.99
N LEU A 206 -5.95 4.95 -3.82
CA LEU A 206 -5.17 5.81 -4.73
C LEU A 206 -4.13 6.72 -4.07
N PHE A 207 -4.21 7.01 -2.77
CA PHE A 207 -3.35 8.03 -2.18
C PHE A 207 -2.01 7.46 -1.64
N PRO A 208 -0.86 8.11 -1.97
CA PRO A 208 -0.71 9.24 -2.91
C PRO A 208 -0.74 8.82 -4.39
N GLU A 209 -1.22 9.73 -5.24
CA GLU A 209 -1.03 9.63 -6.70
C GLU A 209 0.32 10.28 -7.09
N CYS A 210 1.11 9.61 -7.94
CA CYS A 210 2.37 10.10 -8.51
C CYS A 210 2.17 10.83 -9.85
N TYR A 211 1.09 10.51 -10.59
CA TYR A 211 0.82 11.01 -11.96
C TYR A 211 2.00 10.79 -12.92
N ASN A 212 2.62 9.62 -12.84
CA ASN A 212 3.70 9.17 -13.71
C ASN A 212 3.19 8.26 -14.84
N ASP A 213 1.97 8.48 -15.32
CA ASP A 213 1.28 7.67 -16.33
C ASP A 213 1.60 8.07 -17.79
N VAL A 214 2.64 8.88 -17.99
CA VAL A 214 3.16 9.34 -19.29
C VAL A 214 4.23 8.41 -19.88
N TRP A 215 4.08 7.09 -19.71
CA TRP A 215 5.07 6.08 -20.12
C TRP A 215 5.29 5.97 -21.64
N GLU A 216 4.48 6.61 -22.48
CA GLU A 216 4.72 6.65 -23.93
C GLU A 216 5.88 7.59 -24.31
N GLU A 217 6.34 8.44 -23.39
CA GLU A 217 7.50 9.32 -23.60
C GLU A 217 8.80 8.52 -23.78
N ALA A 218 9.72 9.05 -24.60
CA ALA A 218 10.96 8.37 -24.97
C ALA A 218 11.97 8.33 -23.82
N ASP A 219 12.01 9.37 -23.00
CA ASP A 219 12.87 9.57 -21.83
C ASP A 219 12.13 9.28 -20.51
N TYR A 220 11.09 8.45 -20.56
CA TYR A 220 10.29 8.08 -19.39
C TYR A 220 11.14 7.47 -18.28
N THR A 221 11.19 8.15 -17.13
CA THR A 221 11.92 7.73 -15.93
C THR A 221 11.03 7.11 -14.85
N GLY A 222 9.71 7.23 -15.01
CA GLY A 222 8.73 6.89 -14.00
C GLY A 222 8.65 7.86 -12.81
N MET A 223 9.55 8.84 -12.67
CA MET A 223 9.52 9.77 -11.54
C MET A 223 8.22 10.57 -11.48
N CYS A 224 7.72 10.81 -10.27
CA CYS A 224 6.59 11.71 -10.09
C CYS A 224 6.98 13.12 -10.55
N PRO A 225 6.12 13.80 -11.34
CA PRO A 225 6.34 15.20 -11.64
C PRO A 225 6.45 16.04 -10.37
N THR A 226 7.30 17.07 -10.40
CA THR A 226 7.53 17.94 -9.23
C THR A 226 6.27 18.64 -8.74
N TRP A 227 5.34 18.97 -9.64
CA TRP A 227 4.03 19.54 -9.28
C TRP A 227 3.19 18.54 -8.48
N ALA A 228 3.21 17.25 -8.82
CA ALA A 228 2.48 16.21 -8.12
C ALA A 228 3.03 16.03 -6.70
N GLN A 229 4.35 16.05 -6.53
CA GLN A 229 5.00 16.01 -5.22
C GLN A 229 4.66 17.23 -4.36
N ALA A 230 4.71 18.44 -4.93
CA ALA A 230 4.37 19.68 -4.24
C ALA A 230 2.89 19.74 -3.81
N GLU A 231 1.99 19.20 -4.62
CA GLU A 231 0.58 19.04 -4.26
C GLU A 231 0.38 17.94 -3.20
N ASN A 232 1.12 16.83 -3.27
CA ASN A 232 1.12 15.84 -2.20
C ASN A 232 1.63 16.44 -0.87
N ASP A 233 2.58 17.37 -0.90
CA ASP A 233 3.02 18.08 0.32
C ASP A 233 1.91 18.94 0.95
N GLN A 234 1.01 19.52 0.14
CA GLN A 234 -0.16 20.25 0.61
C GLN A 234 -1.20 19.36 1.32
N LEU A 235 -1.15 18.05 1.07
CA LEU A 235 -1.99 17.04 1.72
C LEU A 235 -1.39 16.52 3.04
N LEU A 236 -0.49 17.27 3.68
CA LEU A 236 0.10 16.88 4.97
C LEU A 236 -0.94 16.42 6.01
N TRP A 237 -2.11 17.07 6.04
CA TRP A 237 -3.22 16.71 6.92
C TRP A 237 -3.75 15.28 6.68
N LEU A 238 -3.77 14.83 5.42
CA LEU A 238 -4.19 13.49 5.04
C LEU A 238 -3.17 12.47 5.55
N TRP A 239 -1.88 12.71 5.31
CA TRP A 239 -0.80 11.82 5.76
C TRP A 239 -0.69 11.75 7.28
N GLN A 240 -0.99 12.85 7.97
CA GLN A 240 -1.00 12.92 9.43
C GLN A 240 -2.09 12.06 10.05
N THR A 241 -3.26 12.03 9.41
CA THR A 241 -4.45 11.31 9.91
C THR A 241 -4.46 9.84 9.49
N SER A 242 -3.97 9.52 8.29
CA SER A 242 -3.91 8.14 7.79
C SER A 242 -3.07 7.24 8.71
N THR A 243 -3.53 6.01 8.91
CA THR A 243 -2.78 4.95 9.63
C THR A 243 -2.23 3.88 8.70
N ALA A 244 -2.55 3.93 7.40
CA ALA A 244 -1.85 3.27 6.30
C ALA A 244 -2.03 4.06 4.98
N LEU A 245 -1.18 3.79 3.98
CA LEU A 245 -1.33 4.34 2.63
C LEU A 245 -1.65 3.24 1.61
N TYR A 246 -2.50 3.57 0.63
CA TYR A 246 -3.05 2.63 -0.34
C TYR A 246 -2.88 3.12 -1.79
N PRO A 247 -1.63 3.33 -2.27
CA PRO A 247 -1.39 3.69 -3.66
C PRO A 247 -1.78 2.53 -4.59
N SER A 248 -2.17 2.86 -5.82
CA SER A 248 -2.49 1.88 -6.88
C SER A 248 -1.37 1.79 -7.90
N VAL A 249 -1.04 0.59 -8.39
CA VAL A 249 0.00 0.38 -9.41
C VAL A 249 -0.50 -0.50 -10.55
N TYR A 250 -1.78 -0.36 -10.91
CA TYR A 250 -2.39 -1.18 -11.94
C TYR A 250 -1.73 -0.96 -13.31
N LEU A 251 -1.37 -2.05 -13.99
CA LEU A 251 -0.69 -1.98 -15.28
C LEU A 251 -1.69 -1.92 -16.45
N GLN A 252 -1.34 -1.15 -17.48
CA GLN A 252 -1.96 -1.23 -18.80
C GLN A 252 -1.16 -2.16 -19.72
N THR A 253 -1.81 -2.71 -20.75
CA THR A 253 -1.16 -3.65 -21.67
C THR A 253 0.05 -3.09 -22.42
N SER A 254 0.18 -1.77 -22.58
CA SER A 254 1.35 -1.14 -23.20
C SER A 254 2.61 -1.25 -22.35
N LEU A 255 2.46 -1.48 -21.04
CA LEU A 255 3.57 -1.71 -20.11
C LEU A 255 4.00 -3.18 -20.01
N ALA A 256 3.25 -4.10 -20.62
CA ALA A 256 3.45 -5.55 -20.48
C ALA A 256 4.88 -5.98 -20.86
N ASN A 257 5.58 -6.63 -19.92
CA ASN A 257 6.96 -7.11 -20.07
C ASN A 257 7.95 -5.99 -20.45
N THR A 258 7.70 -4.76 -20.00
CA THR A 258 8.62 -3.63 -20.24
C THR A 258 9.23 -3.18 -18.93
N HIS A 259 10.47 -2.71 -18.98
CA HIS A 259 11.12 -2.06 -17.84
C HIS A 259 10.38 -0.79 -17.37
N LYS A 260 9.62 -0.14 -18.27
CA LYS A 260 8.76 1.00 -17.93
C LYS A 260 7.72 0.63 -16.87
N ALA A 261 7.26 -0.63 -16.81
CA ALA A 261 6.38 -1.11 -15.75
C ALA A 261 7.06 -1.02 -14.38
N ALA A 262 8.32 -1.44 -14.29
CA ALA A 262 9.11 -1.34 -13.06
C ALA A 262 9.28 0.12 -12.63
N LEU A 263 9.62 1.00 -13.56
CA LEU A 263 9.77 2.44 -13.29
C LEU A 263 8.46 3.09 -12.81
N TYR A 264 7.33 2.74 -13.43
CA TYR A 264 6.00 3.22 -13.05
C TYR A 264 5.66 2.82 -11.60
N VAL A 265 5.73 1.51 -11.31
CA VAL A 265 5.39 0.94 -9.99
C VAL A 265 6.32 1.46 -8.91
N ARG A 266 7.64 1.41 -9.15
CA ARG A 266 8.69 1.84 -8.22
C ARG A 266 8.45 3.24 -7.70
N ASN A 267 8.18 4.18 -8.59
CA ASN A 267 8.04 5.59 -8.23
C ASN A 267 6.70 5.91 -7.56
N GLN A 268 5.61 5.20 -7.90
CA GLN A 268 4.36 5.28 -7.14
C GLN A 268 4.57 4.87 -5.67
N VAL A 269 5.27 3.76 -5.43
CA VAL A 269 5.57 3.30 -4.06
C VAL A 269 6.61 4.19 -3.38
N HIS A 270 7.59 4.70 -4.12
CA HIS A 270 8.59 5.63 -3.57
C HIS A 270 7.94 6.93 -3.08
N GLU A 271 6.95 7.48 -3.80
CA GLU A 271 6.19 8.63 -3.34
C GLU A 271 5.36 8.33 -2.09
N ALA A 272 4.76 7.13 -2.01
CA ALA A 272 4.09 6.68 -0.78
C ALA A 272 5.06 6.64 0.42
N MET A 273 6.27 6.11 0.22
CA MET A 273 7.33 6.12 1.24
C MET A 273 7.74 7.53 1.66
N ARG A 274 7.82 8.47 0.69
CA ARG A 274 8.16 9.87 0.92
C ARG A 274 7.08 10.56 1.77
N VAL A 275 5.82 10.50 1.34
CA VAL A 275 4.71 11.20 2.04
C VAL A 275 4.43 10.60 3.42
N ALA A 276 4.64 9.29 3.61
CA ALA A 276 4.55 8.64 4.92
C ALA A 276 5.56 9.21 5.94
N SER A 277 6.65 9.80 5.48
CA SER A 277 7.69 10.40 6.33
C SER A 277 7.43 11.88 6.67
N LEU A 278 6.55 12.57 5.92
CA LEU A 278 6.28 14.00 6.09
C LEU A 278 5.69 14.37 7.47
N PRO A 279 4.75 13.60 8.06
CA PRO A 279 4.20 13.89 9.38
C PRO A 279 5.22 13.89 10.52
N LYS A 280 6.39 13.26 10.33
CA LYS A 280 7.42 13.03 11.37
C LYS A 280 6.88 12.28 12.60
N HIS A 281 5.98 11.32 12.36
CA HIS A 281 5.55 10.36 13.37
C HIS A 281 6.75 9.54 13.88
N PRO A 282 6.67 8.91 15.07
CA PRO A 282 7.74 8.05 15.59
C PRO A 282 8.12 6.89 14.65
N PHE A 283 7.20 6.52 13.75
CA PHE A 283 7.41 5.55 12.69
C PHE A 283 6.56 5.91 11.47
N ASN A 284 7.00 5.47 10.28
CA ASN A 284 6.24 5.58 9.05
C ASN A 284 5.10 4.55 9.04
N VAL A 285 3.90 5.02 8.69
CA VAL A 285 2.73 4.16 8.47
C VAL A 285 3.01 3.11 7.38
N PRO A 286 2.42 1.90 7.50
CA PRO A 286 2.62 0.85 6.51
C PRO A 286 1.94 1.20 5.19
N ILE A 287 2.50 0.67 4.09
CA ILE A 287 2.00 0.89 2.73
C ILE A 287 1.51 -0.45 2.18
N TYR A 288 0.24 -0.49 1.78
CA TYR A 288 -0.38 -1.64 1.14
C TYR A 288 -0.77 -1.27 -0.28
N VAL A 289 0.02 -1.75 -1.24
CA VAL A 289 -0.09 -1.33 -2.63
C VAL A 289 -1.19 -2.11 -3.33
N TYR A 290 -2.15 -1.42 -3.92
CA TYR A 290 -3.19 -2.03 -4.74
C TYR A 290 -2.63 -2.45 -6.10
N THR A 291 -2.81 -3.73 -6.43
CA THR A 291 -2.38 -4.34 -7.71
C THR A 291 -3.48 -5.26 -8.25
N ARG A 292 -3.38 -5.67 -9.52
CA ARG A 292 -4.33 -6.58 -10.18
C ARG A 292 -3.59 -7.77 -10.77
N PRO A 293 -4.23 -8.95 -10.87
CA PRO A 293 -3.65 -10.09 -11.57
C PRO A 293 -3.74 -9.97 -13.10
N VAL A 294 -4.45 -8.95 -13.59
CA VAL A 294 -4.76 -8.71 -15.00
C VAL A 294 -4.53 -7.23 -15.35
N PHE A 295 -4.39 -6.92 -16.63
CA PHE A 295 -4.23 -5.53 -17.09
C PHE A 295 -5.53 -4.73 -16.99
N THR A 296 -5.46 -3.47 -16.59
CA THR A 296 -6.64 -2.60 -16.37
C THR A 296 -7.54 -2.47 -17.59
N ASN A 297 -6.94 -2.35 -18.77
CA ASN A 297 -7.63 -2.20 -20.05
C ASN A 297 -7.94 -3.54 -20.74
N GLN A 298 -7.56 -4.68 -20.13
CA GLN A 298 -7.80 -6.00 -20.70
C GLN A 298 -7.89 -7.07 -19.59
N ALA A 299 -9.08 -7.22 -19.00
CA ALA A 299 -9.33 -8.11 -17.86
C ALA A 299 -9.10 -9.61 -18.14
N ASN A 300 -9.09 -10.05 -19.41
CA ASN A 300 -8.80 -11.44 -19.78
C ASN A 300 -7.31 -11.73 -20.01
N LYS A 301 -6.42 -10.74 -19.80
CA LYS A 301 -4.98 -10.89 -19.97
C LYS A 301 -4.30 -10.80 -18.60
N PHE A 302 -3.84 -11.94 -18.11
CA PHE A 302 -3.10 -12.05 -16.85
C PHE A 302 -1.69 -11.46 -16.98
N LEU A 303 -1.18 -10.92 -15.87
CA LEU A 303 0.20 -10.46 -15.76
C LEU A 303 1.17 -11.63 -15.93
N SER A 304 2.21 -11.47 -16.74
CA SER A 304 3.26 -12.48 -16.88
C SER A 304 4.11 -12.59 -15.60
N LEU A 305 5.02 -13.56 -15.55
CA LEU A 305 6.02 -13.62 -14.48
C LEU A 305 6.86 -12.33 -14.40
N GLU A 306 7.23 -11.76 -15.54
CA GLU A 306 8.01 -10.51 -15.62
C GLU A 306 7.19 -9.32 -15.12
N ASP A 307 5.90 -9.25 -15.45
CA ASP A 307 4.99 -8.24 -14.92
C ASP A 307 4.80 -8.37 -13.40
N LEU A 308 4.79 -9.59 -12.85
CA LEU A 308 4.75 -9.83 -11.41
C LEU A 308 6.06 -9.40 -10.71
N VAL A 309 7.20 -9.54 -11.38
CA VAL A 309 8.49 -8.97 -10.93
C VAL A 309 8.40 -7.44 -10.87
N HIS A 310 7.88 -6.82 -11.93
CA HIS A 310 7.74 -5.37 -12.02
C HIS A 310 6.63 -4.79 -11.14
N THR A 311 5.75 -5.61 -10.55
CA THR A 311 4.69 -5.18 -9.64
C THR A 311 4.97 -5.61 -8.20
N LEU A 312 4.59 -6.84 -7.83
CA LEU A 312 4.78 -7.40 -6.49
C LEU A 312 6.27 -7.45 -6.08
N GLY A 313 7.16 -7.71 -7.04
CA GLY A 313 8.61 -7.71 -6.79
C GLY A 313 9.15 -6.32 -6.47
N GLU A 314 8.80 -5.31 -7.27
CA GLU A 314 9.13 -3.91 -6.99
C GLU A 314 8.56 -3.48 -5.64
N ASN A 315 7.27 -3.72 -5.39
CA ASN A 315 6.60 -3.36 -4.13
C ASN A 315 7.37 -3.87 -2.90
N ALA A 316 7.76 -5.15 -2.90
CA ALA A 316 8.52 -5.75 -1.82
C ALA A 316 9.93 -5.13 -1.69
N ALA A 317 10.63 -4.93 -2.82
CA ALA A 317 12.00 -4.45 -2.82
C ALA A 317 12.14 -3.00 -2.35
N VAL A 318 11.17 -2.13 -2.65
CA VAL A 318 11.22 -0.70 -2.28
C VAL A 318 10.55 -0.37 -0.94
N GLY A 319 10.10 -1.39 -0.21
CA GLY A 319 9.69 -1.24 1.18
C GLY A 319 8.18 -1.11 1.42
N ALA A 320 7.32 -1.61 0.52
CA ALA A 320 5.91 -1.79 0.88
C ALA A 320 5.76 -2.81 2.03
N SER A 321 4.72 -2.66 2.84
CA SER A 321 4.34 -3.64 3.87
C SER A 321 3.57 -4.82 3.27
N GLY A 322 2.95 -4.61 2.12
CA GLY A 322 2.23 -5.66 1.41
C GLY A 322 1.58 -5.15 0.14
N SER A 323 0.82 -6.04 -0.49
CA SER A 323 -0.01 -5.70 -1.64
C SER A 323 -1.42 -6.26 -1.48
N VAL A 324 -2.40 -5.49 -1.95
CA VAL A 324 -3.80 -5.91 -2.07
C VAL A 324 -4.03 -6.26 -3.53
N LEU A 325 -4.28 -7.54 -3.80
CA LEU A 325 -4.63 -8.02 -5.13
C LEU A 325 -6.13 -7.86 -5.33
N TRP A 326 -6.51 -6.79 -6.01
CA TRP A 326 -7.89 -6.41 -6.27
C TRP A 326 -8.40 -6.93 -7.62
N GLY A 327 -9.71 -7.12 -7.72
CA GLY A 327 -10.39 -7.59 -8.92
C GLY A 327 -11.79 -7.00 -8.98
N GLY A 328 -12.22 -6.64 -10.19
CA GLY A 328 -13.56 -6.13 -10.46
C GLY A 328 -14.60 -7.25 -10.54
N THR A 329 -15.86 -6.89 -10.35
CA THR A 329 -16.99 -7.84 -10.46
C THR A 329 -17.14 -8.45 -11.85
N THR A 330 -16.57 -7.81 -12.88
CA THR A 330 -16.60 -8.27 -14.29
C THR A 330 -15.33 -9.00 -14.72
N ASP A 331 -14.33 -9.15 -13.85
CA ASP A 331 -13.05 -9.76 -14.24
C ASP A 331 -13.17 -11.30 -14.36
N PHE A 332 -13.96 -11.92 -13.48
CA PHE A 332 -14.12 -13.37 -13.37
C PHE A 332 -15.60 -13.75 -13.23
N ASP A 333 -16.43 -13.26 -14.15
CA ASP A 333 -17.89 -13.35 -14.11
C ASP A 333 -18.49 -14.49 -14.96
N ASP A 334 -17.64 -15.32 -15.56
CA ASP A 334 -18.04 -16.51 -16.30
C ASP A 334 -17.17 -17.74 -15.98
N LYS A 335 -17.60 -18.91 -16.48
CA LYS A 335 -16.90 -20.17 -16.23
C LYS A 335 -15.47 -20.17 -16.80
N ALA A 336 -15.28 -19.60 -17.99
CA ALA A 336 -13.99 -19.67 -18.71
C ALA A 336 -12.93 -18.78 -18.05
N SER A 337 -13.30 -17.56 -17.66
CA SER A 337 -12.46 -16.63 -16.91
C SER A 337 -12.07 -17.20 -15.54
N CYS A 338 -12.99 -17.87 -14.85
CA CYS A 338 -12.69 -18.58 -13.60
C CYS A 338 -11.72 -19.77 -13.80
N GLU A 339 -11.88 -20.58 -14.84
CA GLU A 339 -10.94 -21.67 -15.17
C GLU A 339 -9.55 -21.12 -15.52
N ALA A 340 -9.50 -20.01 -16.27
CA ALA A 340 -8.26 -19.32 -16.60
C ALA A 340 -7.58 -18.76 -15.34
N LEU A 341 -8.33 -18.15 -14.43
CA LEU A 341 -7.83 -17.69 -13.13
C LEU A 341 -7.26 -18.87 -12.32
N SER A 342 -8.02 -19.96 -12.18
CA SER A 342 -7.57 -21.17 -11.46
C SER A 342 -6.26 -21.72 -12.02
N SER A 343 -6.12 -21.76 -13.35
CA SER A 343 -4.87 -22.16 -14.01
C SER A 343 -3.73 -21.18 -13.70
N TYR A 344 -3.97 -19.88 -13.84
CA TYR A 344 -2.98 -18.82 -13.62
C TYR A 344 -2.45 -18.79 -12.18
N LEU A 345 -3.35 -18.99 -11.19
CA LEU A 345 -2.96 -19.12 -9.78
C LEU A 345 -1.92 -20.21 -9.60
N ASN A 346 -2.19 -21.41 -10.11
CA ASN A 346 -1.31 -22.55 -9.94
C ASN A 346 0.00 -22.43 -10.73
N SER A 347 -0.05 -21.92 -11.97
CA SER A 347 1.10 -21.92 -12.87
C SER A 347 2.07 -20.77 -12.64
N THR A 348 1.58 -19.62 -12.16
CA THR A 348 2.35 -18.37 -12.22
C THR A 348 2.24 -17.58 -10.93
N LEU A 349 1.04 -17.20 -10.51
CA LEU A 349 0.89 -16.25 -9.40
C LEU A 349 1.28 -16.85 -8.05
N ASN A 350 0.76 -18.02 -7.70
CA ASN A 350 1.02 -18.63 -6.40
C ASN A 350 2.51 -18.99 -6.18
N PRO A 351 3.22 -19.62 -7.15
CA PRO A 351 4.66 -19.83 -7.03
C PRO A 351 5.42 -18.53 -6.82
N TYR A 352 5.02 -17.44 -7.52
CA TYR A 352 5.67 -16.15 -7.39
C TYR A 352 5.43 -15.50 -6.02
N ILE A 353 4.19 -15.47 -5.53
CA ILE A 353 3.86 -14.96 -4.18
C ILE A 353 4.66 -15.72 -3.12
N ALA A 354 4.70 -17.05 -3.21
CA ALA A 354 5.47 -17.86 -2.27
C ALA A 354 6.98 -17.56 -2.33
N ASN A 355 7.53 -17.28 -3.51
CA ASN A 355 8.93 -16.89 -3.66
C ASN A 355 9.22 -15.54 -3.00
N VAL A 356 8.49 -14.48 -3.39
CA VAL A 356 8.78 -13.11 -2.92
C VAL A 356 8.56 -12.97 -1.41
N THR A 357 7.48 -13.55 -0.87
CA THR A 357 7.19 -13.47 0.58
C THR A 357 8.22 -14.24 1.41
N ALA A 358 8.65 -15.42 0.96
CA ALA A 358 9.69 -16.19 1.62
C ALA A 358 11.07 -15.50 1.54
N ALA A 359 11.41 -14.89 0.40
CA ALA A 359 12.64 -14.13 0.25
C ALA A 359 12.67 -12.88 1.14
N SER A 360 11.55 -12.15 1.24
CA SER A 360 11.41 -11.00 2.16
C SER A 360 11.60 -11.42 3.61
N ARG A 361 11.01 -12.55 4.02
CA ARG A 361 11.19 -13.13 5.36
C ARG A 361 12.64 -13.53 5.61
N LEU A 362 13.25 -14.29 4.69
CA LEU A 362 14.64 -14.72 4.81
C LEU A 362 15.60 -13.53 4.93
N CYS A 363 15.39 -12.48 4.13
CA CYS A 363 16.18 -11.26 4.22
C CYS A 363 15.98 -10.57 5.58
N SER A 364 14.74 -10.42 6.06
CA SER A 364 14.46 -9.85 7.38
C SER A 364 15.18 -10.61 8.50
N GLU A 365 15.07 -11.94 8.53
CA GLU A 365 15.68 -12.78 9.56
C GLU A 365 17.22 -12.75 9.50
N SER A 366 17.80 -12.82 8.30
CA SER A 366 19.24 -12.97 8.11
C SER A 366 20.02 -11.64 8.13
N LEU A 367 19.45 -10.57 7.56
CA LEU A 367 20.09 -9.26 7.44
C LEU A 367 19.62 -8.27 8.50
N CYS A 368 18.35 -8.35 8.91
CA CYS A 368 17.71 -7.39 9.83
C CYS A 368 17.32 -7.99 11.18
N GLN A 369 17.86 -9.17 11.50
CA GLN A 369 17.68 -9.88 12.78
C GLN A 369 16.20 -10.17 13.12
N GLY A 370 15.31 -10.21 12.12
CA GLY A 370 13.86 -10.33 12.30
C GLY A 370 13.17 -9.08 12.86
N ASN A 371 13.92 -8.00 13.07
CA ASN A 371 13.45 -6.76 13.71
C ASN A 371 13.17 -5.63 12.73
N GLY A 372 13.23 -5.90 11.43
CA GLY A 372 12.97 -4.94 10.36
C GLY A 372 12.76 -5.60 9.02
N ARG A 373 12.28 -4.85 8.04
CA ARG A 373 12.18 -5.29 6.65
C ARG A 373 13.42 -4.90 5.86
N CYS A 374 13.75 -5.71 4.86
CA CYS A 374 14.76 -5.34 3.88
C CYS A 374 14.17 -4.35 2.88
N ILE A 375 14.96 -3.33 2.54
CA ILE A 375 14.66 -2.34 1.52
C ILE A 375 15.89 -2.15 0.64
N ARG A 376 15.67 -1.92 -0.65
CA ARG A 376 16.73 -1.74 -1.64
C ARG A 376 17.62 -0.55 -1.24
N LYS A 377 18.95 -0.72 -1.29
CA LYS A 377 19.90 0.38 -0.98
C LYS A 377 19.85 1.49 -2.03
N ASP A 378 19.97 1.10 -3.29
CA ASP A 378 19.73 1.99 -4.42
C ASP A 378 18.32 1.73 -4.92
N TYR A 379 17.38 2.60 -4.53
CA TYR A 379 15.96 2.43 -4.89
C TYR A 379 15.75 2.29 -6.40
N ASN A 380 16.65 2.84 -7.23
CA ASN A 380 16.55 2.83 -8.69
C ASN A 380 17.27 1.65 -9.37
N SER A 381 17.85 0.72 -8.62
CA SER A 381 18.44 -0.51 -9.18
C SER A 381 17.40 -1.61 -9.42
N ASP A 382 17.64 -2.52 -10.37
CA ASP A 382 16.73 -3.63 -10.72
C ASP A 382 17.04 -4.92 -9.93
N VAL A 383 17.12 -4.79 -8.60
CA VAL A 383 17.40 -5.91 -7.68
C VAL A 383 16.17 -6.21 -6.84
N TYR A 384 15.88 -7.50 -6.63
CA TYR A 384 14.60 -7.95 -6.06
C TYR A 384 14.80 -8.92 -4.91
N LEU A 385 13.80 -9.01 -4.04
CA LEU A 385 13.75 -10.02 -3.00
C LEU A 385 13.17 -11.32 -3.59
N HIS A 386 14.03 -12.13 -4.20
CA HIS A 386 13.68 -13.45 -4.71
C HIS A 386 14.59 -14.53 -4.14
N LEU A 387 14.06 -15.75 -4.01
CA LEU A 387 14.85 -16.92 -3.65
C LEU A 387 15.70 -17.37 -4.83
N ASN A 388 16.99 -17.64 -4.57
CA ASN A 388 17.89 -18.23 -5.56
C ASN A 388 17.43 -19.66 -5.91
N PRO A 389 17.07 -19.97 -7.17
CA PRO A 389 16.60 -21.31 -7.56
C PRO A 389 17.68 -22.40 -7.45
N ALA A 390 18.97 -22.04 -7.34
CA ALA A 390 20.04 -23.01 -7.07
C ALA A 390 20.05 -23.50 -5.61
N SER A 391 19.53 -22.68 -4.68
CA SER A 391 19.56 -22.94 -3.23
C SER A 391 18.19 -23.33 -2.68
N PHE A 392 17.11 -22.89 -3.35
CA PHE A 392 15.74 -23.05 -2.90
C PHE A 392 14.82 -23.56 -4.01
N SER A 393 13.79 -24.29 -3.58
CA SER A 393 12.68 -24.69 -4.44
C SER A 393 11.36 -24.36 -3.75
N VAL A 394 10.44 -23.74 -4.48
CA VAL A 394 9.07 -23.54 -4.01
C VAL A 394 8.27 -24.79 -4.36
N GLN A 395 7.74 -25.46 -3.35
CA GLN A 395 7.00 -26.71 -3.49
C GLN A 395 5.63 -26.60 -2.83
N LYS A 396 4.67 -27.39 -3.30
CA LYS A 396 3.36 -27.51 -2.67
C LYS A 396 3.36 -28.73 -1.74
N SER A 397 3.15 -28.51 -0.45
CA SER A 397 3.08 -29.56 0.57
C SER A 397 1.84 -29.35 1.44
N ASN A 398 1.04 -30.40 1.63
CA ASN A 398 -0.23 -30.34 2.39
C ASN A 398 -1.15 -29.17 1.98
N GLY A 399 -1.23 -28.88 0.68
CA GLY A 399 -2.06 -27.81 0.14
C GLY A 399 -1.54 -26.39 0.38
N LYS A 400 -0.31 -26.22 0.87
CA LYS A 400 0.35 -24.91 1.06
C LYS A 400 1.65 -24.83 0.28
N TYR A 401 2.03 -23.63 -0.12
CA TYR A 401 3.32 -23.36 -0.75
C TYR A 401 4.40 -23.19 0.33
N VAL A 402 5.52 -23.89 0.13
CA VAL A 402 6.66 -23.91 1.05
C VAL A 402 7.94 -23.75 0.24
N ALA A 403 8.77 -22.77 0.59
CA ALA A 403 10.15 -22.68 0.13
C ALA A 403 11.03 -23.65 0.93
N VAL A 404 11.66 -24.58 0.23
CA VAL A 404 12.56 -25.59 0.79
C VAL A 404 13.97 -25.33 0.28
N GLY A 405 14.92 -25.12 1.20
CA GLY A 405 16.31 -24.85 0.87
C GLY A 405 17.10 -24.33 2.05
N ILE A 406 18.41 -24.14 1.86
CA ILE A 406 19.32 -23.56 2.84
C ILE A 406 20.07 -22.42 2.15
N PRO A 407 20.10 -21.20 2.71
CA PRO A 407 20.82 -20.10 2.07
C PRO A 407 22.32 -20.38 2.06
N THR A 408 22.94 -20.17 0.90
CA THR A 408 24.40 -20.17 0.77
C THR A 408 24.97 -18.84 1.25
N LEU A 409 26.29 -18.78 1.45
CA LEU A 409 26.97 -17.50 1.73
C LEU A 409 26.72 -16.49 0.61
N SER A 410 26.69 -16.93 -0.66
CA SER A 410 26.40 -16.05 -1.80
C SER A 410 25.00 -15.43 -1.72
N ASP A 411 24.00 -16.20 -1.28
CA ASP A 411 22.62 -15.69 -1.12
C ASP A 411 22.55 -14.63 -0.02
N LEU A 412 23.25 -14.83 1.10
CA LEU A 412 23.32 -13.86 2.19
C LEU A 412 24.11 -12.61 1.80
N THR A 413 25.21 -12.77 1.06
CA THR A 413 25.99 -11.66 0.53
C THR A 413 25.16 -10.84 -0.46
N TYR A 414 24.35 -11.47 -1.33
CA TYR A 414 23.43 -10.75 -2.22
C TYR A 414 22.51 -9.80 -1.44
N PHE A 415 21.90 -10.27 -0.34
CA PHE A 415 21.10 -9.39 0.51
C PHE A 415 21.92 -8.26 1.12
N SER A 416 23.08 -8.58 1.70
CA SER A 416 23.95 -7.58 2.31
C SER A 416 24.48 -6.55 1.31
N ASP A 417 24.68 -6.90 0.05
CA ASP A 417 25.21 -6.01 -0.98
C ASP A 417 24.13 -5.06 -1.49
N HIS A 418 22.90 -5.56 -1.70
CA HIS A 418 21.84 -4.84 -2.39
C HIS A 418 20.76 -4.25 -1.48
N PHE A 419 20.60 -4.74 -0.24
CA PHE A 419 19.54 -4.33 0.68
C PHE A 419 20.09 -3.76 1.98
N THR A 420 19.31 -2.89 2.60
CA THR A 420 19.50 -2.38 3.97
C THR A 420 18.24 -2.63 4.77
N CYS A 421 18.24 -2.27 6.06
CA CYS A 421 17.12 -2.52 6.95
C CYS A 421 16.33 -1.24 7.24
N GLN A 422 15.00 -1.36 7.24
CA GLN A 422 14.11 -0.43 7.92
C GLN A 422 13.52 -1.13 9.14
N CYS A 423 13.89 -0.68 10.34
CA CYS A 423 13.49 -1.35 11.58
C CYS A 423 12.01 -1.13 11.89
N TYR A 424 11.40 -2.12 12.53
CA TYR A 424 10.06 -1.96 13.07
C TYR A 424 10.09 -1.08 14.31
N THR A 425 8.99 -0.37 14.54
CA THR A 425 8.79 0.52 15.68
C THR A 425 9.05 -0.21 16.99
N GLY A 426 9.79 0.44 17.90
CA GLY A 426 10.20 -0.14 19.19
C GLY A 426 11.28 -1.22 19.11
N LEU A 427 11.76 -1.61 17.92
CA LEU A 427 12.81 -2.60 17.74
C LEU A 427 14.11 -1.97 17.21
N SER A 428 15.20 -2.70 17.35
CA SER A 428 16.51 -2.32 16.81
C SER A 428 17.01 -3.37 15.83
N CYS A 429 17.48 -2.91 14.69
CA CYS A 429 18.00 -3.75 13.62
C CYS A 429 19.17 -3.02 12.93
N SER A 430 20.04 -3.77 12.25
CA SER A 430 21.14 -3.20 11.47
C SER A 430 21.44 -4.10 10.28
N PRO A 431 21.87 -3.58 9.12
CA PRO A 431 22.17 -4.38 7.95
C PRO A 431 23.46 -5.19 8.15
N ARG A 432 23.36 -6.28 8.91
CA ARG A 432 24.46 -7.16 9.28
C ARG A 432 23.98 -8.59 9.18
N ILE A 433 24.70 -9.39 8.40
CA ILE A 433 24.49 -10.83 8.36
C ILE A 433 24.71 -11.37 9.78
N GLY A 434 23.67 -11.95 10.38
CA GLY A 434 23.77 -12.53 11.71
C GLY A 434 24.90 -13.57 11.78
N SER A 435 25.78 -13.45 12.78
CA SER A 435 26.92 -14.37 12.96
C SER A 435 26.62 -15.86 13.25
N PRO A 436 25.41 -16.37 13.58
CA PRO A 436 25.28 -17.79 13.92
C PRO A 436 25.17 -18.74 12.72
N CYS A 437 24.99 -18.27 11.47
CA CYS A 437 24.89 -19.17 10.31
C CYS A 437 26.20 -19.88 9.94
N VAL A 438 27.35 -19.40 10.43
CA VAL A 438 28.68 -19.93 10.05
C VAL A 438 29.23 -20.94 11.05
N ALA A 439 28.71 -21.02 12.29
CA ALA A 439 29.39 -21.72 13.38
C ALA A 439 28.69 -22.95 13.97
N LEU A 440 27.37 -23.14 13.79
CA LEU A 440 26.64 -24.24 14.44
C LEU A 440 25.51 -24.79 13.55
N PRO A 441 25.69 -25.97 12.90
CA PRO A 441 24.63 -26.60 12.09
C PRO A 441 23.38 -26.92 12.91
N VAL A 442 23.54 -27.19 14.22
CA VAL A 442 22.48 -27.76 15.07
C VAL A 442 21.45 -26.74 15.53
N ARG A 443 21.80 -25.44 15.65
CA ARG A 443 20.82 -24.39 15.95
C ARG A 443 20.02 -23.95 14.71
N CYS A 444 20.58 -24.15 13.51
CA CYS A 444 19.82 -24.06 12.27
C CYS A 444 18.98 -25.31 12.02
N LEU A 445 19.37 -26.52 12.44
CA LEU A 445 18.55 -27.73 12.25
C LEU A 445 17.15 -27.65 12.89
N GLY A 446 16.98 -26.85 13.94
CA GLY A 446 15.67 -26.58 14.54
C GLY A 446 14.89 -25.39 13.95
N ALA A 447 15.57 -24.49 13.23
CA ALA A 447 14.98 -23.25 12.67
C ALA A 447 14.89 -23.25 11.13
N VAL A 448 15.62 -24.13 10.46
CA VAL A 448 15.77 -24.27 8.99
C VAL A 448 15.08 -25.54 8.47
N LEU A 449 14.50 -26.37 9.36
CA LEU A 449 13.23 -27.00 9.01
C LEU A 449 12.18 -25.87 8.96
N LEU A 450 12.20 -25.09 7.88
CA LEU A 450 11.16 -24.13 7.53
C LEU A 450 9.89 -24.92 7.20
N SER A 451 9.21 -25.41 8.23
CA SER A 451 7.75 -25.45 8.15
C SER A 451 7.30 -24.00 8.05
N LEU A 452 7.09 -23.51 6.82
CA LEU A 452 6.36 -22.28 6.51
C LEU A 452 4.86 -22.41 6.87
N LEU A 453 4.56 -23.18 7.90
CA LEU A 453 3.26 -23.22 8.52
C LEU A 453 3.23 -22.05 9.50
N PRO A 454 2.30 -21.09 9.38
CA PRO A 454 2.00 -20.21 10.49
C PRO A 454 1.65 -21.10 11.70
N ARG A 455 2.14 -20.73 12.88
CA ARG A 455 1.70 -21.37 14.12
C ARG A 455 0.19 -21.23 14.30
#